data_AF-A0AAE6EQL0-F1
#
_entry.id   AF-A0AAE6EQL0-F1
#
_cell.length_a   1.000
_cell.length_b   1.000
_cell.length_c   1.000
_cell.angle_alpha   90.00
_cell.angle_beta   90.00
_cell.angle_gamma   90.00
#
_symmetry.space_group_name_H-M   'P 1'
#
loop_
_entity.id
_entity.type
_entity.pdbx_description
1 polymer ?
#
loop_
_entity_poly.entity_id
_entity_poly.type
_entity_poly.pdbx_seq_one_letter_code
_entity_poly.pdbx_strand_id
1 'polypeptide(L)'
;MNKTISILRILIIFALCGFAFLFLFGEEQDENLLTWTLRFICDKALAIGACFVIARLYKRWSKIDPWFIAYDKMCDEVMDKPNPSQL
;
A
#
# COMPACT_ATOMS: atom_id res chain seq x y z
N MET A 1 11.50 -19.60 8.05
CA MET A 1 10.76 -18.83 7.02
C MET A 1 10.87 -19.57 5.69
N ASN A 2 9.75 -19.88 5.04
CA ASN A 2 9.79 -20.33 3.65
C ASN A 2 9.99 -19.08 2.77
N LYS A 3 11.16 -18.97 2.13
CA LYS A 3 11.55 -17.80 1.34
C LYS A 3 10.51 -17.48 0.25
N THR A 4 9.95 -18.50 -0.38
CA THR A 4 8.91 -18.34 -1.40
C THR A 4 7.65 -17.67 -0.87
N ILE A 5 7.21 -18.03 0.35
CA ILE A 5 6.00 -17.43 0.96
C ILE A 5 6.24 -15.97 1.30
N SER A 6 7.43 -15.62 1.80
CA SER A 6 7.77 -14.24 2.11
C SER A 6 7.83 -13.35 0.86
N ILE A 7 8.49 -13.83 -0.21
CA ILE A 7 8.51 -13.13 -1.50
C ILE A 7 7.09 -12.92 -2.04
N LEU A 8 6.23 -13.95 -1.95
CA LEU A 8 4.85 -13.84 -2.39
C LEU A 8 4.07 -12.76 -1.62
N ARG A 9 4.28 -12.62 -0.31
CA ARG A 9 3.64 -11.57 0.50
C ARG A 9 4.06 -10.18 0.05
N ILE A 10 5.36 -9.98 -0.19
CA ILE A 10 5.89 -8.70 -0.69
C ILE A 10 5.30 -8.37 -2.05
N LEU A 11 5.27 -9.34 -2.97
CA LEU A 11 4.67 -9.17 -4.30
C LEU A 11 3.18 -8.82 -4.23
N ILE A 12 2.41 -9.45 -3.34
CA ILE A 12 0.99 -9.14 -3.14
C ILE A 12 0.81 -7.70 -2.66
N ILE A 13 1.57 -7.25 -1.64
CA ILE A 13 1.49 -5.87 -1.17
C ILE A 13 1.88 -4.90 -2.28
N PHE A 14 2.97 -5.18 -3.00
CA PHE A 14 3.45 -4.32 -4.08
C PHE A 14 2.41 -4.19 -5.21
N ALA A 15 1.81 -5.29 -5.65
CA ALA A 15 0.75 -5.27 -6.66
C ALA A 15 -0.49 -4.50 -6.19
N LEU A 16 -0.89 -4.68 -4.92
CA LEU A 16 -2.00 -3.93 -4.34
C LEU A 16 -1.69 -2.43 -4.22
N CYS A 17 -0.47 -2.06 -3.87
CA CYS A 17 -0.04 -0.66 -3.86
C CYS A 17 -0.12 -0.06 -5.27
N GLY A 18 0.33 -0.78 -6.30
CA GLY A 18 0.20 -0.35 -7.70
C GLY A 18 -1.26 -0.18 -8.11
N PHE A 19 -2.12 -1.14 -7.77
CA PHE A 19 -3.56 -1.03 -7.98
C PHE A 19 -4.14 0.20 -7.27
N ALA A 20 -3.88 0.37 -5.97
CA ALA A 20 -4.37 1.51 -5.22
C ALA A 20 -3.89 2.84 -5.83
N PHE A 21 -2.62 2.93 -6.24
CA PHE A 21 -2.05 4.11 -6.86
C PHE A 21 -2.76 4.48 -8.17
N LEU A 22 -2.98 3.51 -9.05
CA LEU A 22 -3.66 3.73 -10.34
C LEU A 22 -5.09 4.25 -10.14
N PHE A 23 -5.84 3.70 -9.20
CA PHE A 23 -7.24 4.12 -8.97
C PHE A 23 -7.35 5.43 -8.17
N LEU A 24 -6.34 5.74 -7.34
CA LEU A 24 -6.31 6.97 -6.56
C LEU A 24 -5.91 8.17 -7.43
N PHE A 25 -4.89 8.00 -8.29
CA PHE A 25 -4.32 9.08 -9.12
C PHE A 25 -4.76 9.04 -10.59
N GLY A 26 -5.43 7.97 -11.02
CA GLY A 26 -6.03 7.90 -12.35
C GLY A 26 -7.12 8.97 -12.51
N GLU A 27 -7.06 9.67 -13.63
CA GLU A 27 -8.07 10.64 -14.06
C GLU A 27 -9.05 9.99 -15.02
N GLU A 28 -10.34 10.21 -14.79
CA GLU A 28 -11.39 9.78 -15.70
C GLU A 28 -11.56 10.76 -16.85
N GLN A 29 -11.66 10.24 -18.08
CA GLN A 29 -11.69 11.02 -19.31
C GLN A 29 -13.04 10.95 -20.05
N ASP A 30 -14.08 10.40 -19.41
CA ASP A 30 -15.41 10.27 -20.01
C ASP A 30 -16.08 11.64 -20.17
N GLU A 31 -16.64 11.92 -21.35
CA GLU A 31 -17.32 13.18 -21.67
C GLU A 31 -18.68 13.30 -20.97
N ASN A 32 -19.33 12.16 -20.66
CA ASN A 32 -20.63 12.17 -20.00
C ASN A 32 -20.46 12.36 -18.49
N LEU A 33 -20.93 13.49 -17.95
CA LEU A 33 -20.78 13.85 -16.54
C LEU A 33 -21.30 12.78 -15.57
N LEU A 34 -22.42 12.12 -15.88
CA LEU A 34 -23.00 11.10 -15.00
C LEU A 34 -22.12 9.84 -14.98
N THR A 35 -21.72 9.36 -16.16
CA THR A 35 -20.82 8.21 -16.29
C THR A 35 -19.47 8.50 -15.64
N TRP A 36 -18.90 9.67 -15.92
CA TRP A 36 -17.67 10.17 -15.31
C TRP A 36 -17.76 10.17 -13.78
N THR A 37 -18.83 10.73 -13.22
CA THR A 37 -19.01 10.84 -11.76
C THR A 37 -19.11 9.45 -11.12
N LEU A 38 -19.88 8.55 -11.70
CA LEU A 38 -20.04 7.19 -11.17
C LEU A 38 -18.72 6.41 -11.21
N ARG A 39 -17.99 6.46 -12.33
CA ARG A 39 -16.69 5.78 -12.43
C ARG A 39 -15.66 6.39 -11.48
N PHE A 40 -15.58 7.72 -11.41
CA PHE A 40 -14.70 8.41 -10.48
C PHE A 40 -14.94 7.97 -9.03
N ILE A 41 -16.21 7.92 -8.59
CA ILE A 41 -16.55 7.48 -7.23
C ILE A 41 -16.18 6.01 -7.02
N CYS A 42 -16.51 5.14 -7.98
CA CYS A 42 -16.15 3.72 -7.92
C CYS A 42 -14.64 3.53 -7.81
N ASP A 43 -13.86 4.25 -8.59
CA ASP A 43 -12.41 4.13 -8.59
C ASP A 43 -11.82 4.57 -7.25
N LYS A 44 -12.29 5.69 -6.72
CA LYS A 44 -11.83 6.18 -5.42
C LYS A 44 -12.25 5.24 -4.29
N ALA A 45 -13.45 4.65 -4.35
CA ALA A 45 -13.88 3.63 -3.40
C ALA A 45 -13.01 2.37 -3.47
N LEU A 46 -12.66 1.90 -4.68
CA LEU A 46 -11.76 0.77 -4.88
C LEU A 46 -10.35 1.05 -4.37
N ALA A 47 -9.82 2.25 -4.59
CA ALA A 47 -8.52 2.67 -4.06
C ALA A 47 -8.51 2.66 -2.53
N ILE A 48 -9.53 3.24 -1.88
CA ILE A 48 -9.66 3.24 -0.42
C ILE A 48 -9.78 1.80 0.12
N GLY A 49 -10.57 0.97 -0.55
CA GLY A 49 -10.70 -0.46 -0.22
C GLY A 49 -9.37 -1.19 -0.31
N ALA A 50 -8.59 -0.95 -1.37
CA ALA A 50 -7.27 -1.52 -1.55
C ALA A 50 -6.30 -1.07 -0.43
N CYS A 51 -6.28 0.23 -0.09
CA CYS A 51 -5.50 0.75 1.03
C CYS A 51 -5.86 0.06 2.36
N PHE A 52 -7.15 -0.15 2.63
CA PHE A 52 -7.59 -0.88 3.82
C PHE A 52 -7.08 -2.33 3.84
N VAL A 53 -7.17 -3.03 2.70
CA VAL A 53 -6.66 -4.41 2.58
C VAL A 53 -5.15 -4.45 2.76
N ILE A 54 -4.40 -3.54 2.15
CA ILE A 54 -2.95 -3.41 2.31
C ILE A 54 -2.60 -3.24 3.79
N ALA A 55 -3.22 -2.28 4.48
CA ALA A 55 -2.96 -2.02 5.89
C ALA A 55 -3.24 -3.25 6.76
N ARG A 56 -4.35 -3.97 6.49
CA ARG A 56 -4.70 -5.18 7.21
C ARG A 56 -3.73 -6.33 6.96
N LEU A 57 -3.32 -6.54 5.71
CA LEU A 57 -2.36 -7.59 5.34
C LEU A 57 -0.98 -7.29 5.91
N TYR A 58 -0.52 -6.04 5.78
CA TYR A 58 0.75 -5.58 6.34
C TYR A 58 0.79 -5.81 7.84
N LYS A 59 -0.21 -5.32 8.60
CA LYS A 59 -0.29 -5.51 10.06
C LYS A 59 -0.29 -6.98 10.49
N ARG A 60 -0.86 -7.87 9.66
CA ARG A 60 -0.86 -9.32 9.93
C ARG A 60 0.50 -9.93 9.63
N TRP A 61 1.13 -9.56 8.52
CA TRP A 61 2.37 -10.15 8.06
C TRP A 61 3.61 -9.58 8.73
N SER A 62 3.58 -8.32 9.19
CA SER A 62 4.69 -7.70 9.92
C SER A 62 4.99 -8.37 11.26
N LYS A 63 4.09 -9.21 11.79
CA LYS A 63 4.34 -10.02 12.99
C LYS A 63 5.05 -11.34 12.72
N ILE A 64 5.04 -11.82 11.48
CA ILE A 64 5.42 -13.20 11.12
C ILE A 64 6.54 -13.21 10.08
N ASP A 65 6.59 -12.22 9.20
CA ASP A 65 7.54 -12.16 8.10
C ASP A 65 8.81 -11.39 8.51
N PRO A 66 9.98 -12.04 8.51
CA PRO A 66 11.26 -11.41 8.86
C PRO A 66 11.58 -10.13 8.07
N TRP A 67 11.18 -10.03 6.80
CA TRP A 67 11.47 -8.84 6.00
C TRP A 67 10.63 -7.64 6.46
N PHE A 68 9.35 -7.85 6.77
CA PHE A 68 8.50 -6.80 7.31
C PHE A 68 8.89 -6.42 8.74
N ILE A 69 9.30 -7.39 9.57
CA ILE A 69 9.85 -7.10 10.92
C ILE A 69 11.12 -6.24 10.81
N ALA A 70 12.03 -6.60 9.90
CA ALA A 70 13.25 -5.84 9.68
C ALA A 70 12.97 -4.43 9.16
N TYR A 71 11.97 -4.29 8.30
CA TYR A 71 11.53 -2.99 7.80
C TYR A 71 10.92 -2.13 8.92
N ASP A 72 10.00 -2.68 9.73
CA ASP A 72 9.42 -1.96 10.87
C ASP A 72 10.53 -1.49 11.84
N LYS A 73 11.49 -2.36 12.16
CA LYS A 73 12.64 -2.01 13.02
C LYS A 73 13.51 -0.90 12.43
N MET A 74 13.72 -0.90 11.12
CA MET A 74 14.45 0.16 10.43
C MET A 74 13.70 1.50 10.54
N CYS A 75 12.38 1.49 10.35
CA CYS A 75 11.55 2.68 10.53
C CYS A 75 11.58 3.19 11.98
N ASP A 76 11.44 2.30 12.97
CA ASP A 76 11.49 2.66 14.38
C ASP A 76 12.86 3.26 14.76
N GLU A 77 13.96 2.68 14.29
CA GLU A 77 15.32 3.21 14.52
C GLU A 77 15.52 4.62 13.96
N VAL A 78 14.96 4.92 12.79
CA VAL A 78 14.98 6.26 12.19
C VAL A 78 14.16 7.26 13.00
N MET A 79 13.04 6.83 13.58
CA MET A 79 12.19 7.68 14.42
C MET A 79 12.82 7.97 15.79
N ASP A 80 13.50 6.99 16.39
CA ASP A 80 14.13 7.12 17.71
C ASP A 80 15.46 7.89 17.68
N LYS A 81 16.19 7.81 16.56
CA LYS A 81 17.44 8.55 16.32
C LYS A 81 17.35 9.25 14.96
N PRO A 82 16.54 10.31 14.84
CA PRO A 82 16.50 11.09 13.61
C PRO A 82 17.92 11.55 13.32
N ASN A 83 18.41 11.23 12.13
CA ASN A 83 19.78 11.51 11.74
C ASN A 83 20.08 13.01 11.97
N PRO A 84 21.08 13.39 12.79
CA PRO A 84 21.28 14.78 13.20
C PRO A 84 21.64 15.73 12.05
N SER A 85 21.85 15.21 10.83
CA SER A 85 22.12 15.98 9.62
C SER A 85 20.88 16.29 8.76
N GLN A 86 19.67 15.98 9.22
CA GLN A 86 18.42 16.21 8.45
C GLN A 86 17.52 17.33 9.00
N LEU A 87 18.07 18.25 9.81
CA LEU A 87 17.45 19.54 10.18
C LEU A 87 18.20 20.69 9.52
#